data_AF-A0A166IQD7-F1
#
_entry.id   AF-A0A166IQD7-F1
#
_cell.length_a   1.000
_cell.length_b   1.000
_cell.length_c   1.000
_cell.angle_alpha   90.00
_cell.angle_beta   90.00
_cell.angle_gamma   90.00
#
_symmetry.space_group_name_H-M   'P 1'
#
loop_
_entity.id
_entity.type
_entity.pdbx_description
1 polymer ?
#
loop_
_entity_poly.entity_id
_entity_poly.type
_entity_poly.pdbx_seq_one_letter_code
_entity_poly.pdbx_strand_id
1 'polypeptide(L)'
;MRSLADIDAEIVQARDELIALRRQKNYLSATQRLPPEVLVRILRLADSDKTWHVAYGDYKVTRPLTWMGILHVCSRWREICMNFSGYWTSVPTWNIRWMQLALARSGVAPIDLYY
;
A
#
# COMPACT_ATOMS: atom_id res chain seq x y z
N MET A 1 5.25 -42.73 4.24
CA MET A 1 5.69 -41.81 3.16
C MET A 1 4.78 -40.59 3.26
N ARG A 2 5.32 -39.39 3.45
CA ARG A 2 4.50 -38.17 3.55
C ARG A 2 3.74 -37.96 2.24
N SER A 3 2.46 -37.60 2.31
CA SER A 3 1.65 -37.28 1.14
C SER A 3 1.85 -35.82 0.71
N LEU A 4 1.45 -35.47 -0.51
CA LEU A 4 1.44 -34.07 -0.98
C LEU A 4 0.57 -33.18 -0.08
N ALA A 5 -0.57 -33.70 0.37
CA ALA A 5 -1.49 -32.98 1.26
C ALA A 5 -0.84 -32.66 2.63
N ASP A 6 -0.04 -33.58 3.16
CA ASP A 6 0.69 -33.35 4.42
C ASP A 6 1.70 -32.20 4.26
N ILE A 7 2.42 -32.16 3.14
CA ILE A 7 3.39 -31.10 2.83
C ILE A 7 2.69 -29.76 2.61
N ASP A 8 1.57 -29.73 1.90
CA ASP A 8 0.78 -28.51 1.68
C ASP A 8 0.25 -27.95 3.00
N ALA A 9 -0.21 -28.81 3.91
CA ALA A 9 -0.63 -28.41 5.26
C ALA A 9 0.54 -27.81 6.07
N GLU A 10 1.71 -28.44 6.03
CA GLU A 10 2.92 -27.92 6.68
C GLU A 10 3.32 -26.54 6.12
N ILE A 11 3.22 -26.33 4.80
CA ILE A 11 3.49 -25.04 4.15
C ILE A 11 2.52 -23.96 4.64
N VAL A 12 1.22 -24.27 4.72
CA VAL A 12 0.20 -23.33 5.19
C VAL A 12 0.48 -22.95 6.65
N GLN A 13 0.71 -23.93 7.51
CA GLN A 13 1.02 -23.69 8.93
C GLN A 13 2.26 -22.80 9.09
N ALA A 14 3.37 -23.13 8.41
CA ALA A 14 4.60 -22.34 8.49
C ALA A 14 4.41 -20.90 7.98
N ARG A 15 3.57 -20.69 6.96
CA ARG A 15 3.21 -19.34 6.47
C ARG A 15 2.45 -18.55 7.52
N ASP A 16 1.48 -19.16 8.19
CA ASP A 16 0.68 -18.50 9.22
C ASP A 16 1.53 -18.10 10.42
N GLU A 17 2.42 -18.99 10.88
CA GLU A 17 3.40 -18.71 11.92
C GLU A 17 4.33 -17.54 11.53
N LEU A 18 4.83 -17.54 10.29
CA LEU A 18 5.67 -16.45 9.79
C LEU A 18 4.91 -15.11 9.72
N ILE A 19 3.64 -15.13 9.31
CA ILE A 19 2.78 -13.93 9.29
C ILE A 19 2.58 -13.42 10.72
N ALA A 20 2.33 -14.29 11.69
CA ALA A 20 2.16 -13.90 13.10
C ALA A 20 3.43 -13.24 13.66
N LEU A 21 4.61 -13.83 13.43
CA LEU A 21 5.89 -13.26 13.85
C LEU A 21 6.17 -11.91 13.18
N ARG A 22 5.85 -11.76 11.88
CA ARG A 22 5.98 -10.48 11.17
C ARG A 22 5.06 -9.42 11.77
N ARG A 23 3.82 -9.76 12.14
CA ARG A 23 2.88 -8.84 12.80
C ARG A 23 3.42 -8.40 14.16
N GLN A 24 3.94 -9.32 14.96
CA GLN A 24 4.56 -9.01 16.25
C GLN A 24 5.78 -8.09 16.09
N LYS A 25 6.67 -8.40 15.13
CA LYS A 25 7.82 -7.53 14.81
C LYS A 25 7.37 -6.13 14.41
N ASN A 26 6.33 -6.04 13.56
CA ASN A 26 5.79 -4.75 13.17
C ASN A 26 5.26 -3.99 14.38
N TYR A 27 4.51 -4.62 15.30
CA TYR A 27 3.99 -4.02 16.52
C TYR A 27 5.07 -3.34 17.39
N LEU A 28 6.29 -3.87 17.39
CA LEU A 28 7.43 -3.30 18.11
C LEU A 28 8.06 -2.07 17.41
N SER A 29 7.71 -1.80 16.15
CA SER A 29 8.19 -0.63 15.41
C SER A 29 7.66 0.67 15.99
N ALA A 30 8.50 1.71 16.01
CA ALA A 30 8.08 3.07 16.37
C ALA A 30 6.88 3.57 15.54
N THR A 31 6.80 3.16 14.27
CA THR A 31 5.72 3.57 13.36
C THR A 31 4.35 3.02 13.74
N GLN A 32 4.28 1.90 14.48
CA GLN A 32 3.00 1.37 14.98
C GLN A 32 2.44 2.15 16.16
N ARG A 33 3.30 2.82 16.92
CA ARG A 33 2.91 3.63 18.08
C ARG A 33 2.42 5.03 17.71
N LEU A 34 2.57 5.42 16.44
CA LEU A 34 2.09 6.72 15.96
C LEU A 34 0.56 6.70 15.82
N PRO A 35 -0.12 7.81 16.18
CA PRO A 35 -1.51 8.03 15.79
C PRO A 35 -1.68 7.94 14.27
N PRO A 36 -2.81 7.41 13.77
CA PRO A 36 -3.06 7.28 12.33
C PRO A 36 -2.82 8.56 11.53
N GLU A 37 -3.23 9.70 12.06
CA GLU A 37 -3.13 11.01 11.42
C GLU A 37 -1.67 11.45 11.23
N VAL A 38 -0.84 11.22 12.24
CA VAL A 38 0.60 11.52 12.20
C VAL A 38 1.29 10.62 11.19
N LEU A 39 0.97 9.32 11.20
CA LEU A 39 1.53 8.38 10.24
C LEU A 39 1.14 8.75 8.81
N VAL A 40 -0.14 9.04 8.54
CA VAL A 40 -0.60 9.50 7.21
C VAL A 40 0.17 10.74 6.76
N ARG A 41 0.37 11.71 7.66
CA ARG A 41 1.10 12.93 7.31
C ARG A 41 2.54 12.63 6.90
N ILE A 42 3.24 11.75 7.63
CA ILE A 42 4.59 11.29 7.28
C ILE A 42 4.60 10.57 5.94
N LEU A 43 3.66 9.63 5.74
CA LEU A 43 3.56 8.84 4.51
C LEU A 43 3.23 9.70 3.30
N ARG A 44 2.42 10.76 3.44
CA ARG A 44 2.17 11.74 2.37
C ARG A 44 3.41 12.57 2.02
N LEU A 45 4.24 12.91 3.00
CA LEU A 45 5.52 13.58 2.72
C LEU A 45 6.44 12.67 1.90
N ALA A 46 6.52 11.39 2.25
CA ALA A 46 7.28 10.40 1.50
C ALA A 46 6.74 10.19 0.06
N ASP A 47 5.44 10.35 -0.16
CA ASP A 47 4.81 10.26 -1.50
C ASP A 47 4.95 11.56 -2.31
N SER A 48 5.00 12.73 -1.64
CA SER A 48 5.20 14.03 -2.29
C SER A 48 6.59 14.20 -2.90
N ASP A 49 7.55 13.39 -2.45
CA ASP A 49 8.87 13.23 -3.05
C ASP A 49 8.77 12.40 -4.35
N LYS A 50 7.97 12.91 -5.31
CA LYS A 50 7.73 12.39 -6.68
C LYS A 50 9.01 12.35 -7.54
N THR A 51 10.15 12.61 -6.92
CA THR A 51 11.48 12.79 -7.48
C THR A 51 12.34 11.53 -7.38
N TRP A 52 11.72 10.34 -7.32
CA TRP A 52 12.37 9.15 -7.88
C TRP A 52 12.35 9.23 -9.40
N HIS A 53 13.14 10.15 -9.94
CA HIS A 53 13.53 10.18 -11.34
C HIS A 53 14.31 8.91 -11.64
N VAL A 54 13.62 7.80 -11.90
CA VAL A 54 14.24 6.66 -12.55
C VAL A 54 14.42 7.08 -14.00
N ALA A 55 15.55 7.74 -14.29
CA ALA A 55 15.92 8.15 -15.64
C ALA A 55 16.07 6.89 -16.50
N TYR A 56 15.05 6.58 -17.29
CA TYR A 56 15.15 5.66 -18.42
C TYR A 56 15.41 6.52 -19.66
N GLY A 57 16.63 7.02 -19.81
CA GLY A 57 17.01 7.94 -20.89
C GLY A 57 16.29 9.30 -20.80
N ASP A 58 15.90 9.86 -21.95
CA ASP A 58 15.27 11.19 -22.07
C ASP A 58 13.78 11.24 -21.64
N TYR A 59 13.19 10.11 -21.24
CA TYR A 59 11.77 10.04 -20.89
C TYR A 59 11.55 10.13 -19.37
N LYS A 60 10.83 11.18 -18.94
CA LYS A 60 10.30 11.28 -17.57
C LYS A 60 9.10 10.34 -17.43
N VAL A 61 9.31 9.15 -16.90
CA VAL A 61 8.20 8.24 -16.58
C VAL A 61 7.58 8.68 -15.26
N THR A 62 6.37 9.23 -15.33
CA THR A 62 5.52 9.45 -14.15
C THR A 62 5.12 8.07 -13.63
N ARG A 63 5.81 7.56 -12.60
CA ARG A 63 5.43 6.26 -12.02
C ARG A 63 4.03 6.37 -11.41
N PRO A 64 3.12 5.42 -11.71
CA PRO A 64 1.81 5.42 -11.09
C PRO A 64 1.95 5.12 -9.60
N LEU A 65 1.34 5.99 -8.79
CA LEU A 65 0.95 5.81 -7.38
C LEU A 65 2.05 5.16 -6.52
N THR A 66 3.15 5.90 -6.31
CA THR A 66 4.25 5.58 -5.38
C THR A 66 3.77 5.14 -3.99
N TRP A 67 2.68 5.73 -3.51
CA TRP A 67 2.06 5.32 -2.26
C TRP A 67 1.47 3.90 -2.28
N MET A 68 1.22 3.25 -3.43
CA MET A 68 0.80 1.84 -3.43
C MET A 68 1.85 0.94 -2.77
N GLY A 69 3.13 1.26 -2.90
CA GLY A 69 4.20 0.53 -2.21
C GLY A 69 4.01 0.54 -0.68
N ILE A 70 3.44 1.62 -0.14
CA ILE A 70 3.12 1.78 1.28
C ILE A 70 2.07 0.74 1.72
N LEU A 71 1.14 0.34 0.84
CA LEU A 71 0.12 -0.69 1.12
C LEU A 71 0.71 -2.09 1.31
N HIS A 72 1.96 -2.32 0.90
CA HIS A 72 2.65 -3.61 1.01
C HIS A 72 3.59 -3.70 2.21
N VAL A 73 3.79 -2.61 2.97
CA VAL A 73 4.70 -2.60 4.14
C VAL A 73 4.15 -3.42 5.29
N CYS A 74 2.94 -3.10 5.77
CA CYS A 74 2.26 -3.88 6.81
C CYS A 74 0.74 -3.70 6.75
N SER A 75 0.00 -4.54 7.48
CA SER A 75 -1.47 -4.49 7.54
C SER A 75 -2.01 -3.17 8.09
N ARG A 76 -1.39 -2.61 9.15
CA ARG A 76 -1.82 -1.32 9.72
C ARG A 76 -1.68 -0.18 8.72
N TRP A 77 -0.56 -0.11 7.99
CA TRP A 77 -0.34 0.94 7.00
C TRP A 77 -1.37 0.85 5.88
N ARG A 78 -1.65 -0.37 5.42
CA ARG A 78 -2.70 -0.62 4.43
C ARG A 78 -4.06 -0.15 4.93
N GLU A 79 -4.45 -0.53 6.14
CA GLU A 79 -5.74 -0.16 6.74
C GLU A 79 -5.89 1.35 6.85
N ILE A 80 -4.85 2.05 7.33
CA ILE A 80 -4.85 3.50 7.47
C ILE A 80 -4.97 4.18 6.10
N CYS A 81 -4.15 3.79 5.11
CA CYS A 81 -4.20 4.38 3.78
C CYS A 81 -5.51 4.05 3.04
N MET A 82 -6.12 2.89 3.29
CA MET A 82 -7.41 2.52 2.72
C MET A 82 -8.56 3.40 3.24
N ASN A 83 -8.46 3.90 4.48
CA ASN A 83 -9.48 4.75 5.10
C ASN A 83 -9.22 6.25 4.91
N PHE A 84 -8.06 6.63 4.40
CA PHE A 84 -7.72 8.04 4.18
C PHE A 84 -7.97 8.45 2.74
N SER A 85 -9.04 9.23 2.52
CA SER A 85 -9.51 9.64 1.18
C SER A 85 -8.45 10.33 0.33
N GLY A 86 -7.54 11.08 0.94
CA GLY A 86 -6.48 11.80 0.25
C GLY A 86 -5.46 10.93 -0.51
N TYR A 87 -5.46 9.61 -0.32
CA TYR A 87 -4.66 8.69 -1.15
C TYR A 87 -5.37 8.26 -2.44
N TRP A 88 -6.68 8.43 -2.51
CA TRP A 88 -7.53 7.92 -3.60
C TRP A 88 -7.95 9.03 -4.57
N THR A 89 -7.33 10.21 -4.49
CA THR A 89 -7.68 11.38 -5.32
C THR A 89 -7.03 11.37 -6.70
N SER A 90 -5.92 10.65 -6.89
CA SER A 90 -5.30 10.51 -8.22
C SER A 90 -5.87 9.28 -8.91
N VAL A 91 -6.65 9.51 -9.97
CA VAL A 91 -7.52 8.50 -10.58
C VAL A 91 -7.15 8.29 -12.07
N PRO A 92 -6.63 7.10 -12.44
CA PRO A 92 -6.34 6.76 -13.82
C PRO A 92 -7.63 6.52 -14.61
N THR A 93 -7.68 7.02 -15.85
CA THR A 93 -8.83 6.81 -16.75
C THR A 93 -8.75 5.51 -17.56
N TRP A 94 -7.56 4.89 -17.63
CA TRP A 94 -7.33 3.67 -18.43
C TRP A 94 -7.64 2.36 -17.69
N ASN A 95 -7.80 2.39 -16.36
CA ASN A 95 -8.14 1.21 -15.57
C ASN A 95 -9.48 1.41 -14.85
N ILE A 96 -10.55 0.93 -15.46
CA ILE A 96 -11.91 1.12 -14.95
C ILE A 96 -12.12 0.56 -13.54
N ARG A 97 -11.50 -0.58 -13.21
CA ARG A 97 -11.63 -1.20 -11.88
C ARG A 97 -10.97 -0.33 -10.83
N TRP A 98 -9.77 0.17 -11.11
CA TRP A 98 -9.08 1.06 -10.20
C TRP A 98 -9.75 2.43 -10.10
N MET A 99 -10.24 2.96 -11.22
CA MET A 99 -11.02 4.19 -11.24
C MET A 99 -12.24 4.10 -10.31
N GLN A 100 -13.07 3.07 -10.47
CA GLN A 100 -14.22 2.84 -9.59
C GLN A 100 -13.81 2.74 -8.12
N LEU A 101 -12.73 2.01 -7.86
CA LEU A 101 -12.22 1.82 -6.51
C LEU A 101 -11.76 3.12 -5.85
N ALA A 102 -11.05 3.96 -6.61
CA ALA A 102 -10.52 5.23 -6.14
C ALA A 102 -11.63 6.25 -5.94
N LEU A 103 -12.58 6.35 -6.88
CA LEU A 103 -13.77 7.19 -6.74
C LEU A 103 -14.62 6.81 -5.51
N ALA A 104 -14.77 5.51 -5.22
CA ALA A 104 -15.50 5.05 -4.05
C ALA A 104 -14.81 5.43 -2.73
N ARG A 105 -13.49 5.63 -2.72
CA ARG A 105 -12.70 5.91 -1.52
C ARG A 105 -12.26 7.36 -1.36
N SER A 106 -12.25 8.15 -2.43
CA SER A 106 -11.94 9.58 -2.36
C SER A 106 -13.02 10.38 -1.61
N GLY A 107 -14.23 9.85 -1.50
CA GLY A 107 -15.33 10.51 -0.79
C GLY A 107 -15.63 11.88 -1.41
N VAL A 108 -15.52 12.94 -0.61
CA VAL A 108 -15.73 14.33 -1.06
C VAL A 108 -14.43 15.07 -1.42
N ALA A 109 -13.29 14.37 -1.41
CA ALA A 109 -12.01 15.00 -1.75
C ALA A 109 -11.95 15.35 -3.24
N PRO A 110 -11.31 16.48 -3.63
CA PRO A 110 -11.05 16.79 -5.03
C PRO A 110 -10.28 15.66 -5.71
N ILE A 111 -10.66 15.34 -6.95
CA ILE A 111 -10.07 14.24 -7.73
C ILE A 111 -9.32 14.80 -8.93
N ASP A 112 -8.13 14.26 -9.17
CA ASP A 112 -7.30 14.51 -10.34
C ASP A 112 -7.36 13.29 -11.27
N LEU A 113 -7.93 13.47 -12.46
CA LEU A 113 -7.95 12.45 -13.51
C LEU A 113 -6.65 12.47 -14.31
N TYR A 114 -6.11 11.30 -14.64
CA TYR A 114 -4.93 11.18 -15.51
C TYR A 114 -5.03 10.00 -16.48
N TYR A 115 -4.38 10.14 -17.64
CA TYR A 115 -4.33 9.16 -18.72
C TYR A 115 -3.06 8.30 -18.67
#